data_AF-A0A914QLJ3-F1
#
_entry.id   AF-A0A914QLJ3-F1
#
_cell.length_a   1.000
_cell.length_b   1.000
_cell.length_c   1.000
_cell.angle_alpha   90.00
_cell.angle_beta   90.00
_cell.angle_gamma   90.00
#
_symmetry.space_group_name_H-M   'P 1'
#
loop_
_entity.id
_entity.type
_entity.pdbx_description
1 polymer ?
#
loop_
_entity_poly.entity_id
_entity_poly.type
_entity_poly.pdbx_seq_one_letter_code
_entity_poly.pdbx_strand_id
1 'polypeptide(L)'
;MMLKSPYFDSTAKYLPISIKEAKNLSRDDFVRIVNALVATEKAYDQNANKAAEKIIEFYETQKFYNSEKNFYLQILAQLFSDLTFNIPVMREALYKAAAGHEIYFFVYDFSPEIIKTFNKMEIFDGAGHGFDFANIFGVPKGGPPLDWSDPEIAKVQKFYIDLFVNFAKTG
;
A
#
# COMPACT_ATOMS: atom_id res chain seq x y z
N MET A 1 -9.62 15.63 21.50
CA MET A 1 -9.48 16.57 20.37
C MET A 1 -8.86 15.79 19.22
N MET A 2 -9.66 15.21 18.32
CA MET A 2 -9.15 14.47 17.16
C MET A 2 -8.66 15.49 16.12
N LEU A 3 -7.38 15.43 15.76
CA LEU A 3 -6.87 16.13 14.59
C LEU A 3 -7.54 15.49 13.37
N LYS A 4 -8.54 16.18 12.81
CA LYS A 4 -9.01 15.87 11.46
C LYS A 4 -7.82 16.12 10.52
N SER A 5 -7.27 15.04 9.95
CA SER A 5 -6.39 15.17 8.78
C SER A 5 -7.21 15.90 7.69
N PRO A 6 -6.79 17.09 7.23
CA PRO A 6 -7.56 17.86 6.24
C PRO A 6 -7.54 17.25 4.84
N TYR A 7 -7.00 16.04 4.69
CA TYR A 7 -6.74 15.46 3.38
C TYR A 7 -7.74 14.39 2.93
N PHE A 8 -8.50 13.73 3.81
CA PHE A 8 -9.33 12.60 3.36
C PHE A 8 -10.62 12.43 4.17
N ASP A 9 -11.75 12.65 3.48
CA ASP A 9 -13.07 12.22 3.93
C ASP A 9 -13.21 10.70 3.80
N SER A 10 -13.87 10.11 4.77
CA SER A 10 -13.79 8.70 5.13
C SER A 10 -14.44 7.76 4.11
N THR A 11 -13.73 6.64 3.87
CA THR A 11 -14.24 5.28 3.60
C THR A 11 -14.77 4.95 2.19
N ALA A 12 -14.11 3.98 1.54
CA ALA A 12 -14.60 3.09 0.48
C ALA A 12 -14.47 3.45 -1.03
N LYS A 13 -13.65 4.44 -1.43
CA LYS A 13 -13.38 4.79 -2.85
C LYS A 13 -11.86 4.91 -3.17
N TYR A 14 -11.05 3.93 -2.78
CA TYR A 14 -9.59 4.09 -2.72
C TYR A 14 -8.86 4.09 -4.06
N LEU A 15 -9.55 3.77 -5.15
CA LEU A 15 -9.15 4.17 -6.49
C LEU A 15 -10.35 4.91 -7.10
N PRO A 16 -10.15 6.03 -7.83
CA PRO A 16 -11.23 6.73 -8.52
C PRO A 16 -11.77 5.94 -9.74
N ILE A 17 -11.55 4.63 -9.77
CA ILE A 17 -11.81 3.71 -10.88
C ILE A 17 -12.35 2.40 -10.31
N SER A 18 -13.30 1.80 -11.01
CA SER A 18 -13.82 0.45 -10.75
C SER A 18 -12.82 -0.64 -11.12
N ILE A 19 -12.99 -1.85 -10.59
CA ILE A 19 -12.18 -3.04 -10.97
C ILE A 19 -12.24 -3.32 -12.48
N LYS A 20 -13.36 -2.99 -13.14
CA LYS A 20 -13.52 -3.14 -14.59
C LYS A 20 -12.67 -2.14 -15.36
N GLU A 21 -12.55 -0.91 -14.86
CA GLU A 21 -11.69 0.14 -15.43
C GLU A 21 -10.22 -0.12 -15.13
N ALA A 22 -9.91 -0.66 -13.94
CA ALA A 22 -8.56 -1.01 -13.50
C ALA A 22 -7.84 -1.98 -14.46
N LYS A 23 -8.57 -2.96 -15.04
CA LYS A 23 -7.99 -3.96 -15.96
C LYS A 23 -7.50 -3.37 -17.30
N ASN A 24 -7.97 -2.18 -17.68
CA ASN A 24 -7.66 -1.56 -18.97
C ASN A 24 -7.02 -0.19 -18.80
N LEU A 25 -6.38 0.05 -17.66
CA LEU A 25 -5.85 1.37 -17.34
C LEU A 25 -4.72 1.76 -18.32
N SER A 26 -4.92 2.87 -19.01
CA SER A 26 -3.96 3.41 -19.96
C SER A 26 -3.02 4.43 -19.32
N ARG A 27 -1.95 4.78 -20.05
CA ARG A 27 -1.09 5.91 -19.68
C ARG A 27 -1.90 7.19 -19.48
N ASP A 28 -2.82 7.48 -20.39
CA ASP A 28 -3.63 8.71 -20.35
C ASP A 28 -4.54 8.74 -19.12
N ASP A 29 -5.05 7.59 -18.68
CA ASP A 29 -5.80 7.49 -17.43
C ASP A 29 -4.90 7.76 -16.22
N PHE A 30 -3.68 7.21 -16.19
CA PHE A 30 -2.71 7.48 -15.13
C PHE A 30 -2.35 8.96 -15.05
N VAL A 31 -1.99 9.57 -16.19
CA VAL A 31 -1.68 11.00 -16.29
C VAL A 31 -2.87 11.85 -15.81
N ARG A 32 -4.09 11.52 -16.25
CA ARG A 32 -5.31 12.21 -15.81
C ARG A 32 -5.48 12.13 -14.29
N ILE A 33 -5.28 10.95 -13.70
CA ILE A 33 -5.43 10.76 -12.26
C ILE A 33 -4.36 11.54 -11.48
N VAL A 34 -3.10 11.51 -11.91
CA VAL A 34 -2.01 12.28 -11.27
C VAL A 34 -2.36 13.77 -11.26
N ASN A 35 -2.77 14.33 -12.40
CA ASN A 35 -3.12 15.74 -12.49
C ASN A 35 -4.36 16.10 -11.66
N ALA A 36 -5.39 15.24 -11.67
CA ALA A 36 -6.66 15.54 -11.03
C ALA A 36 -6.64 15.37 -9.50
N LEU A 37 -5.84 14.44 -8.97
CA LEU A 37 -5.91 14.04 -7.56
C LEU A 37 -4.61 14.22 -6.78
N VAL A 38 -3.45 14.23 -7.44
CA VAL A 38 -2.15 14.25 -6.76
C VAL A 38 -1.47 15.61 -6.93
N ALA A 39 -1.14 15.96 -8.17
CA ALA A 39 -0.42 17.17 -8.53
C ALA A 39 -1.38 18.35 -8.80
N THR A 40 -2.33 18.57 -7.89
CA THR A 40 -3.34 19.64 -8.05
C THR A 40 -2.74 21.02 -7.81
N GLU A 41 -3.33 22.07 -8.42
CA GLU A 41 -2.97 23.47 -8.13
C GLU A 41 -3.11 23.80 -6.64
N LYS A 42 -4.09 23.19 -5.94
CA LYS A 42 -4.23 23.35 -4.49
C LYS A 42 -3.03 22.83 -3.69
N ALA A 43 -2.35 21.80 -4.20
CA ALA A 43 -1.22 21.17 -3.51
C ALA A 43 0.14 21.76 -3.92
N TYR A 44 0.26 22.27 -5.15
CA TYR A 44 1.54 22.68 -5.74
C TYR A 44 1.55 24.09 -6.35
N ASP A 45 0.46 24.84 -6.26
CA ASP A 45 0.28 26.17 -6.85
C ASP A 45 0.66 26.17 -8.35
N GLN A 46 1.40 27.19 -8.81
CA GLN A 46 1.90 27.28 -10.19
C GLN A 46 2.85 26.14 -10.60
N ASN A 47 3.28 25.28 -9.67
CA ASN A 47 4.17 24.15 -9.96
C ASN A 47 3.43 22.84 -10.21
N ALA A 48 2.10 22.82 -10.20
CA ALA A 48 1.28 21.62 -10.42
C ALA A 48 1.74 20.78 -11.63
N ASN A 49 1.91 21.41 -12.80
CA ASN A 49 2.34 20.71 -14.02
C ASN A 49 3.73 20.07 -13.86
N LYS A 50 4.69 20.83 -13.31
CA LYS A 50 6.06 20.33 -13.07
C LYS A 50 6.10 19.21 -12.04
N ALA A 51 5.23 19.27 -11.03
CA ALA A 51 5.08 18.20 -10.06
C ALA A 51 4.49 16.93 -10.71
N ALA A 52 3.44 17.09 -11.52
CA ALA A 52 2.83 15.99 -12.26
C ALA A 52 3.86 15.29 -13.16
N GLU A 53 4.62 16.04 -13.96
CA GLU A 53 5.68 15.51 -14.83
C GLU A 53 6.68 14.66 -14.05
N LYS A 54 7.20 15.17 -12.94
CA LYS A 54 8.17 14.46 -12.11
C LYS A 54 7.59 13.21 -11.44
N ILE A 55 6.35 13.27 -10.99
CA ILE A 55 5.66 12.11 -10.39
C ILE A 55 5.48 11.03 -11.46
N ILE A 56 4.98 11.41 -12.63
CA ILE A 56 4.78 10.48 -13.75
C ILE A 56 6.12 9.83 -14.14
N GLU A 57 7.16 10.64 -14.36
CA GLU A 57 8.50 10.15 -14.68
C GLU A 57 9.05 9.20 -13.62
N PHE A 58 8.92 9.56 -12.34
CA PHE A 58 9.39 8.73 -11.24
C PHE A 58 8.75 7.34 -11.24
N TYR A 59 7.42 7.26 -11.39
CA TYR A 59 6.70 5.99 -11.39
C TYR A 59 6.87 5.21 -12.70
N GLU A 60 6.94 5.86 -13.86
CA GLU A 60 7.17 5.19 -15.15
C GLU A 60 8.58 4.57 -15.26
N THR A 61 9.56 5.10 -14.51
CA THR A 61 10.94 4.58 -14.50
C THR A 61 11.19 3.47 -13.49
N GLN A 62 10.24 3.20 -12.58
CA GLN A 62 10.37 2.09 -11.64
C GLN A 62 10.20 0.75 -12.36
N LYS A 63 11.05 -0.22 -11.99
CA LYS A 63 10.88 -1.61 -12.40
C LYS A 63 9.91 -2.29 -11.44
N PHE A 64 8.63 -2.32 -11.79
CA PHE A 64 7.66 -3.13 -11.06
C PHE A 64 7.84 -4.61 -11.38
N TYR A 65 7.52 -5.45 -10.41
CA TYR A 65 7.63 -6.91 -10.55
C TYR A 65 6.76 -7.44 -11.71
N ASN A 66 7.40 -8.24 -12.56
CA ASN A 66 6.88 -9.38 -13.33
C ASN A 66 5.60 -9.32 -14.20
N SER A 67 4.97 -8.18 -14.49
CA SER A 67 4.12 -8.17 -15.71
C SER A 67 3.99 -6.81 -16.40
N GLU A 68 4.33 -6.77 -17.69
CA GLU A 68 3.88 -5.71 -18.62
C GLU A 68 2.35 -5.59 -18.64
N LYS A 69 1.66 -6.69 -18.32
CA LYS A 69 0.21 -6.73 -18.17
C LYS A 69 -0.21 -5.86 -16.99
N ASN A 70 -1.14 -4.94 -17.21
CA ASN A 70 -1.65 -4.01 -16.19
C ASN A 70 -0.57 -3.07 -15.59
N PHE A 71 0.53 -2.76 -16.30
CA PHE A 71 1.60 -1.88 -15.80
C PHE A 71 1.06 -0.62 -15.11
N TYR A 72 0.22 0.16 -15.79
CA TYR A 72 -0.31 1.41 -15.23
C TYR A 72 -1.25 1.19 -14.03
N LEU A 73 -1.88 0.02 -13.90
CA LEU A 73 -2.62 -0.32 -12.69
C LEU A 73 -1.67 -0.52 -11.51
N GLN A 74 -0.56 -1.24 -11.72
CA GLN A 74 0.43 -1.48 -10.66
C GLN A 74 1.07 -0.17 -10.20
N ILE A 75 1.47 0.69 -11.14
CA ILE A 75 2.10 1.98 -10.77
C ILE A 75 1.09 2.88 -10.05
N LEU A 76 -0.19 2.83 -10.44
CA LEU A 76 -1.25 3.58 -9.76
C LEU A 76 -1.49 3.04 -8.34
N ALA A 77 -1.54 1.71 -8.18
CA ALA A 77 -1.66 1.09 -6.86
C ALA A 77 -0.49 1.47 -5.95
N GLN A 78 0.74 1.46 -6.47
CA GLN A 78 1.92 1.91 -5.73
C GLN A 78 1.83 3.38 -5.34
N LEU A 79 1.49 4.26 -6.29
CA LEU A 79 1.33 5.70 -6.04
C LEU A 79 0.33 5.95 -4.89
N PHE A 80 -0.83 5.30 -4.92
CA PHE A 80 -1.81 5.44 -3.84
C PHE A 80 -1.32 4.84 -2.51
N SER A 81 -0.62 3.71 -2.54
CA SER A 81 -0.01 3.10 -1.35
C SER A 81 1.02 4.03 -0.71
N ASP A 82 1.87 4.66 -1.53
CA ASP A 82 2.90 5.58 -1.06
C ASP A 82 2.31 6.85 -0.45
N LEU A 83 1.35 7.46 -1.14
CA LEU A 83 0.69 8.69 -0.66
C LEU A 83 -0.13 8.46 0.61
N THR A 84 -0.76 7.30 0.73
CA THR A 84 -1.71 7.03 1.83
C THR A 84 -1.02 6.43 3.05
N PHE A 85 -0.03 5.55 2.85
CA PHE A 85 0.56 4.75 3.92
C PHE A 85 2.07 4.91 4.00
N ASN A 86 2.82 4.56 2.96
CA ASN A 86 4.28 4.38 3.10
C ASN A 86 5.02 5.68 3.39
N ILE A 87 4.77 6.75 2.63
CA ILE A 87 5.45 8.03 2.84
C ILE A 87 5.07 8.64 4.20
N PRO A 88 3.77 8.74 4.58
CA PRO A 88 3.40 9.22 5.91
C PRO A 88 4.06 8.45 7.05
N VAL A 89 4.03 7.11 7.01
CA VAL A 89 4.61 6.26 8.06
C VAL A 89 6.14 6.41 8.13
N MET A 90 6.81 6.48 6.98
CA MET A 90 8.26 6.73 6.93
C MET A 90 8.62 8.13 7.47
N ARG A 91 7.83 9.16 7.14
CA ARG A 91 8.06 10.51 7.68
C ARG A 91 7.89 10.56 9.19
N GLU A 92 6.86 9.92 9.72
CA GLU A 92 6.65 9.83 11.17
C GLU A 92 7.80 9.08 11.85
N ALA A 93 8.25 7.96 11.30
CA ALA A 93 9.40 7.21 11.79
C ALA A 93 10.66 8.09 11.86
N LEU A 94 10.94 8.86 10.80
CA LEU A 94 12.07 9.79 10.76
C LEU A 94 11.94 10.93 11.79
N TYR A 95 10.75 11.50 11.97
CA TYR A 95 10.53 12.53 12.98
C TYR A 95 10.73 12.01 14.40
N LYS A 96 10.22 10.81 14.70
CA LYS A 96 10.43 10.19 16.01
C LYS A 96 11.91 9.85 16.24
N ALA A 97 12.59 9.30 15.24
CA ALA A 97 14.02 9.02 15.33
C ALA A 97 14.83 10.29 15.59
N ALA A 98 14.53 11.39 14.88
CA ALA A 98 15.18 12.69 15.08
C ALA A 98 14.92 13.29 16.48
N ALA A 99 13.79 12.94 17.12
CA ALA A 99 13.48 13.30 18.49
C ALA A 99 14.12 12.35 19.54
N GLY A 100 14.95 11.40 19.12
CA GLY A 100 15.66 10.48 20.00
C GLY A 100 14.89 9.22 20.39
N HIS A 101 13.75 8.94 19.74
CA HIS A 101 13.05 7.67 19.93
C HIS A 101 13.77 6.54 19.20
N GLU A 102 13.88 5.38 19.85
CA GLU A 102 14.28 4.15 19.19
C GLU A 102 13.11 3.65 18.31
N ILE A 103 13.38 3.42 17.02
CA ILE A 103 12.36 3.09 16.03
C ILE A 103 12.75 1.80 15.31
N TYR A 104 11.81 0.86 15.31
CA TYR A 104 11.87 -0.38 14.56
C TYR A 104 10.89 -0.30 13.40
N PHE A 105 11.36 -0.62 12.21
CA PHE A 105 10.58 -0.56 10.98
C PHE A 105 10.63 -1.92 10.28
N PHE A 106 9.49 -2.39 9.80
CA PHE A 106 9.41 -3.61 9.00
C PHE A 106 8.55 -3.37 7.75
N VAL A 107 8.80 -4.17 6.72
CA VAL A 107 8.00 -4.19 5.49
C VAL A 107 7.38 -5.57 5.38
N TYR A 108 6.07 -5.60 5.19
CA TYR A 108 5.32 -6.82 4.95
C TYR A 108 5.07 -6.99 3.45
N ASP A 109 5.62 -8.04 2.85
CA ASP A 109 5.50 -8.32 1.41
C ASP A 109 5.01 -9.76 1.11
N PHE A 110 4.52 -10.47 2.13
CA PHE A 110 4.03 -11.83 1.94
C PHE A 110 2.56 -11.82 1.48
N SER A 111 2.31 -12.35 0.27
CA SER A 111 0.97 -12.35 -0.32
C SER A 111 0.54 -13.76 -0.67
N PRO A 112 -0.12 -14.49 0.26
CA PRO A 112 -0.58 -15.84 -0.02
C PRO A 112 -1.75 -15.80 -1.01
N GLU A 113 -1.69 -16.63 -2.05
CA GLU A 113 -2.65 -16.63 -3.17
C GLU A 113 -4.11 -16.79 -2.70
N ILE A 114 -4.35 -17.56 -1.63
CA ILE A 114 -5.69 -17.73 -1.05
C ILE A 114 -6.33 -16.40 -0.61
N ILE A 115 -5.54 -15.45 -0.10
CA ILE A 115 -6.04 -14.14 0.31
C ILE A 115 -6.33 -13.28 -0.93
N LYS A 116 -5.50 -13.37 -1.98
CA LYS A 116 -5.73 -12.65 -3.25
C LYS A 116 -7.02 -13.09 -3.91
N THR A 117 -7.25 -14.41 -4.00
CA THR A 117 -8.46 -14.97 -4.62
C THR A 117 -9.72 -14.61 -3.83
N PHE A 118 -9.69 -14.69 -2.51
CA PHE A 118 -10.83 -14.34 -1.68
C PHE A 118 -11.27 -12.88 -1.84
N ASN A 119 -10.30 -11.97 -1.96
CA ASN A 119 -10.56 -10.53 -2.09
C ASN A 119 -10.77 -10.07 -3.55
N LYS A 120 -10.73 -10.99 -4.53
CA LYS A 120 -10.77 -10.66 -5.97
C LYS A 120 -9.66 -9.68 -6.39
N MET A 121 -8.48 -9.85 -5.80
CA MET A 121 -7.31 -9.00 -5.96
C MET A 121 -6.25 -9.63 -6.87
N GLU A 122 -6.60 -10.63 -7.67
CA GLU A 122 -5.67 -11.38 -8.51
C GLU A 122 -5.05 -10.53 -9.63
N ILE A 123 -5.58 -9.33 -9.87
CA ILE A 123 -5.04 -8.36 -10.82
C ILE A 123 -3.93 -7.49 -10.25
N PHE A 124 -3.73 -7.50 -8.92
CA PHE A 124 -2.71 -6.75 -8.22
C PHE A 124 -1.59 -7.69 -7.79
N ASP A 125 -0.35 -7.20 -7.94
CA ASP A 125 0.82 -7.90 -7.46
C ASP A 125 1.16 -7.45 -6.03
N GLY A 126 1.82 -8.32 -5.28
CA GLY A 126 2.27 -8.02 -3.91
C GLY A 126 1.19 -8.20 -2.83
N ALA A 127 1.53 -7.76 -1.61
CA ALA A 127 0.69 -7.87 -0.43
C ALA A 127 -0.36 -6.75 -0.35
N GLY A 128 -1.62 -7.13 -0.16
CA GLY A 128 -2.70 -6.17 0.07
C GLY A 128 -2.63 -5.54 1.46
N HIS A 129 -3.19 -4.34 1.59
CA HIS A 129 -3.32 -3.67 2.89
C HIS A 129 -4.04 -4.55 3.90
N GLY A 130 -3.40 -4.78 5.05
CA GLY A 130 -3.95 -5.55 6.16
C GLY A 130 -3.80 -7.06 6.04
N PHE A 131 -3.07 -7.57 5.04
CA PHE A 131 -2.80 -9.02 4.92
C PHE A 131 -1.94 -9.55 6.08
N ASP A 132 -1.13 -8.69 6.69
CA ASP A 132 -0.34 -8.96 7.88
C ASP A 132 -1.19 -9.33 9.10
N PHE A 133 -2.33 -8.67 9.30
CA PHE A 133 -3.22 -8.97 10.43
C PHE A 133 -3.67 -10.42 10.47
N ALA A 134 -3.97 -11.01 9.30
CA ALA A 134 -4.41 -12.39 9.21
C ALA A 134 -3.33 -13.36 9.69
N ASN A 135 -2.05 -13.06 9.43
CA ASN A 135 -0.92 -13.88 9.86
C ASN A 135 -0.59 -13.70 11.34
N ILE A 136 -0.89 -12.55 11.94
CA ILE A 136 -0.60 -12.26 13.35
C ILE A 136 -1.75 -12.69 14.27
N PHE A 137 -2.99 -12.35 13.92
CA PHE A 137 -4.18 -12.49 14.78
C PHE A 137 -5.15 -13.57 14.30
N GLY A 138 -4.86 -14.23 13.19
CA GLY A 138 -5.78 -15.14 12.53
C GLY A 138 -6.82 -14.41 11.68
N VAL A 139 -7.64 -15.18 10.98
CA VAL A 139 -8.63 -14.64 10.04
C VAL A 139 -9.94 -14.34 10.78
N PRO A 140 -10.55 -13.15 10.59
CA PRO A 140 -11.87 -12.86 11.14
C PRO A 140 -12.94 -13.85 10.66
N LYS A 141 -14.02 -14.01 11.43
CA LYS A 141 -15.14 -14.89 11.06
C LYS A 141 -15.70 -14.49 9.68
N GLY A 142 -15.60 -15.39 8.71
CA GLY A 142 -16.05 -15.18 7.33
C GLY A 142 -14.96 -14.78 6.34
N GLY A 143 -13.69 -14.63 6.77
CA GLY A 143 -12.55 -14.46 5.85
C GLY A 143 -12.06 -15.79 5.25
N PRO A 144 -11.03 -15.76 4.37
CA PRO A 144 -10.52 -16.96 3.74
C PRO A 144 -9.92 -17.90 4.77
N PRO A 145 -10.17 -19.23 4.72
CA PRO A 145 -9.45 -20.15 5.57
C PRO A 145 -7.96 -20.09 5.19
N LEU A 146 -7.11 -19.63 6.11
CA LEU A 146 -5.67 -19.81 5.98
C LEU A 146 -5.35 -21.26 6.28
N ASP A 147 -4.65 -21.92 5.35
CA ASP A 147 -4.15 -23.26 5.57
C ASP A 147 -2.88 -23.19 6.43
N TRP A 148 -3.05 -23.31 7.73
CA TRP A 148 -1.93 -23.31 8.68
C TRP A 148 -1.04 -24.56 8.56
N SER A 149 -1.45 -25.56 7.77
CA SER A 149 -0.60 -26.70 7.46
C SER A 149 0.39 -26.40 6.32
N ASP A 150 0.19 -25.31 5.58
CA ASP A 150 1.17 -24.81 4.62
C ASP A 150 2.44 -24.35 5.35
N PRO A 151 3.61 -24.95 5.07
CA PRO A 151 4.86 -24.63 5.76
C PRO A 151 5.28 -23.16 5.60
N GLU A 152 5.00 -22.53 4.46
CA GLU A 152 5.38 -21.13 4.21
C GLU A 152 4.47 -20.18 5.01
N ILE A 153 3.17 -20.45 5.03
CA ILE A 153 2.22 -19.67 5.86
C ILE A 153 2.58 -19.81 7.34
N ALA A 154 2.83 -21.04 7.81
CA ALA A 154 3.21 -21.31 9.19
C ALA A 154 4.53 -20.61 9.59
N LYS A 155 5.53 -20.60 8.69
CA LYS A 155 6.81 -19.93 8.90
C LYS A 155 6.64 -18.41 9.02
N VAL A 156 5.85 -17.81 8.12
CA VAL A 156 5.58 -16.36 8.14
C VAL A 156 4.82 -15.96 9.40
N GLN A 157 3.78 -16.71 9.78
CA GLN A 157 3.05 -16.50 11.02
C GLN A 157 3.98 -16.55 12.23
N LYS A 158 4.80 -17.61 12.34
CA LYS A 158 5.73 -17.76 13.46
C LYS A 158 6.70 -16.58 13.54
N PHE A 159 7.27 -16.17 12.41
CA PHE A 159 8.18 -15.03 12.34
C PHE A 159 7.54 -13.76 12.90
N TYR A 160 6.33 -13.42 12.45
CA TYR A 160 5.66 -12.20 12.91
C TYR A 160 5.20 -12.28 14.37
N ILE A 161 4.67 -13.42 14.82
CA ILE A 161 4.34 -13.61 16.24
C ILE A 161 5.59 -13.42 17.11
N ASP A 162 6.70 -14.07 16.75
CA ASP A 162 7.94 -13.95 17.50
C ASP A 162 8.46 -12.50 17.47
N LEU A 163 8.38 -11.80 16.33
CA LEU A 163 8.75 -10.39 16.19
C LEU A 163 7.97 -9.50 17.18
N PHE A 164 6.63 -9.59 17.17
CA PHE A 164 5.78 -8.75 18.03
C PHE A 164 5.90 -9.12 19.51
N VAL A 165 6.01 -10.41 19.83
CA VAL A 165 6.18 -10.88 21.21
C VAL A 165 7.53 -10.43 21.78
N ASN A 166 8.61 -10.50 20.99
CA ASN A 166 9.92 -10.05 21.44
C ASN A 166 9.95 -8.53 21.60
N PHE A 167 9.44 -7.77 20.61
CA PHE A 167 9.32 -6.31 20.73
C PHE A 167 8.52 -5.89 21.97
N ALA A 168 7.42 -6.57 22.28
CA ALA A 168 6.65 -6.30 23.49
C ALA A 168 7.40 -6.59 24.79
N LYS A 169 8.36 -7.54 24.78
CA LYS A 169 9.14 -7.93 25.96
C LYS A 169 10.37 -7.07 26.16
N THR A 170 11.04 -6.66 25.08
CA THR A 170 12.39 -6.09 25.15
C THR A 170 12.50 -4.68 24.59
N GLY A 171 11.44 -4.16 23.95
CA GLY A 171 11.61 -3.11 22.96
C GLY A 171 12.35 -3.64 21.75
#